data_AF-A0A183CL06-F1
#
_entry.id   AF-A0A183CL06-F1
#
_cell.length_a   1.000
_cell.length_b   1.000
_cell.length_c   1.000
_cell.angle_alpha   90.00
_cell.angle_beta   90.00
_cell.angle_gamma   90.00
#
_symmetry.space_group_name_H-M   'P 1'
#
loop_
_entity.id
_entity.type
_entity.pdbx_description
1 polymer ?
#
loop_
_entity_poly.entity_id
_entity_poly.type
_entity_poly.pdbx_seq_one_letter_code
_entity_poly.pdbx_strand_id
1 'polypeptide(L)'
;FADIANKSRPSSALRPFFYRTSPTGWVPIFYNYTKGIGKSPKAKMGDGDSLVNIESLRVCQKWMDEGKLVKKVVEIDGPTHMAILHEDKFYKAVETIMGLKH
;
A
#
# COMPACT_ATOMS: atom_id res chain seq x y z
N PHE A 1 -12.81 7.68 -7.24
CA PHE A 1 -11.84 6.59 -7.51
C PHE A 1 -12.47 5.32 -8.09
N ALA A 2 -13.80 5.26 -8.30
CA ALA A 2 -14.50 4.09 -8.82
C ALA A 2 -14.53 3.97 -10.36
N ASP A 3 -13.91 4.89 -11.11
CA ASP A 3 -14.17 5.03 -12.55
C ASP A 3 -13.03 4.62 -13.50
N ILE A 4 -11.91 4.09 -12.97
CA ILE A 4 -10.87 3.44 -13.81
C ILE A 4 -11.12 1.92 -13.87
N ALA A 5 -12.36 1.48 -13.62
CA ALA A 5 -12.73 0.08 -13.64
C ALA A 5 -13.42 -0.36 -14.94
N ASN A 6 -13.88 0.57 -15.80
CA ASN A 6 -14.94 0.25 -16.76
C ASN A 6 -14.64 0.54 -18.24
N LYS A 7 -13.38 0.36 -18.69
CA LYS A 7 -13.07 0.27 -20.12
C LYS A 7 -12.25 -0.97 -20.43
N SER A 8 -12.92 -1.96 -21.03
CA SER A 8 -12.39 -3.05 -21.86
C SER A 8 -10.91 -3.40 -21.61
N ARG A 9 -10.62 -4.22 -20.60
CA ARG A 9 -9.27 -4.78 -20.41
C ARG A 9 -9.34 -6.29 -20.17
N PRO A 10 -8.41 -7.05 -20.75
CA PRO A 10 -8.46 -8.51 -20.79
C PRO A 10 -8.54 -9.10 -19.38
N SER A 11 -9.38 -10.13 -19.22
CA SER A 11 -9.76 -10.77 -17.96
C SER A 11 -8.62 -11.51 -17.24
N SER A 12 -7.41 -11.51 -17.80
CA SER A 12 -6.23 -12.21 -17.29
C SER A 12 -5.18 -11.31 -16.62
N ALA A 13 -5.36 -9.98 -16.61
CA ALA A 13 -4.38 -9.08 -16.02
C ALA A 13 -4.33 -9.25 -14.49
N LEU A 14 -3.22 -9.81 -14.00
CA LEU A 14 -2.87 -9.80 -12.58
C LEU A 14 -2.97 -8.36 -12.06
N ARG A 15 -3.80 -8.14 -11.04
CA ARG A 15 -3.87 -6.88 -10.30
C ARG A 15 -3.14 -7.06 -8.96
N PRO A 16 -1.79 -6.97 -8.92
CA PRO A 16 -1.08 -6.98 -7.67
C PRO A 16 -1.28 -5.65 -6.95
N PHE A 17 -1.62 -5.73 -5.67
CA PHE A 17 -1.49 -4.59 -4.76
C PHE A 17 -0.17 -4.69 -4.02
N PHE A 18 0.51 -3.56 -3.90
CA PHE A 18 1.78 -3.43 -3.21
C PHE A 18 1.57 -2.67 -1.92
N TYR A 19 2.13 -3.19 -0.84
CA TYR A 19 2.25 -2.41 0.37
C TYR A 19 3.44 -2.84 1.20
N ARG A 20 3.86 -1.94 2.09
CA ARG A 20 4.96 -2.16 3.01
C ARG A 20 4.45 -2.66 4.36
N THR A 21 5.21 -3.55 4.99
CA THR A 21 5.26 -3.76 6.44
C THR A 21 6.68 -3.44 6.88
N SER A 22 6.88 -2.71 7.98
CA SER A 22 8.24 -2.56 8.50
C SER A 22 8.25 -2.07 9.94
N PRO A 23 9.14 -2.62 10.78
CA PRO A 23 9.34 -2.12 12.14
C PRO A 23 9.89 -0.69 12.22
N THR A 24 10.33 -0.06 11.11
CA THR A 24 10.78 1.34 11.05
C THR A 24 9.80 2.27 10.32
N GLY A 25 8.66 1.75 9.85
CA GLY A 25 7.67 2.45 9.01
C GLY A 25 6.61 3.23 9.75
N TRP A 26 7.01 3.84 10.86
CA TRP A 26 6.08 4.36 11.84
C TRP A 26 5.26 5.50 11.25
N VAL A 27 3.93 5.36 11.26
CA VAL A 27 2.98 6.40 10.90
C VAL A 27 2.23 6.89 12.13
N PRO A 28 1.85 8.17 12.21
CA PRO A 28 0.92 8.63 13.22
C PRO A 28 -0.44 7.95 13.06
N ILE A 29 -0.88 7.20 14.06
CA ILE A 29 -2.19 6.53 14.09
C ILE A 29 -3.21 7.25 14.98
N PHE A 30 -2.73 8.16 15.83
CA PHE A 30 -3.56 8.95 16.72
C PHE A 30 -2.83 10.25 17.10
N TYR A 31 -3.56 11.36 17.17
CA TYR A 31 -3.02 12.65 17.59
C TYR A 31 -3.70 13.11 18.87
N ASN A 32 -2.88 13.47 19.87
CA ASN A 32 -3.33 14.04 21.13
C ASN A 32 -2.94 15.53 21.22
N TYR A 33 -3.95 16.40 21.31
CA TYR A 33 -3.80 17.86 21.37
C TYR A 33 -3.87 18.37 22.81
N THR A 34 -2.92 17.95 23.66
CA THR A 34 -2.92 18.35 25.09
C THR A 34 -2.74 19.85 25.32
N LYS A 35 -2.30 20.60 24.29
CA LYS A 35 -2.09 22.06 24.34
C LYS A 35 -3.15 22.84 23.55
N GLY A 36 -4.24 22.19 23.14
CA GLY A 36 -5.31 22.79 22.33
C GLY A 36 -5.12 22.65 20.81
N ILE A 37 -6.22 22.83 20.07
CA ILE A 37 -6.24 22.82 18.61
C ILE A 37 -5.45 24.03 18.08
N GLY A 38 -4.56 23.82 17.13
CA GLY A 38 -3.65 24.85 16.59
C GLY A 38 -2.23 24.83 17.17
N LYS A 39 -1.96 23.98 18.15
CA LYS A 39 -0.59 23.62 18.59
C LYS A 39 -0.21 22.24 18.07
N SER A 40 1.09 22.00 17.91
CA SER A 40 1.60 20.70 17.47
C SER A 40 1.13 19.58 18.41
N PRO A 41 0.46 18.53 17.89
CA PRO A 41 0.01 17.42 18.70
C PRO A 41 1.17 16.49 19.08
N LYS A 42 0.94 15.63 20.07
CA LYS A 42 1.74 14.41 20.26
C LYS A 42 1.12 13.28 19.44
N ALA A 43 1.93 12.58 18.65
CA ALA A 43 1.47 11.43 17.86
C ALA A 43 1.74 10.12 18.59
N LYS A 44 0.75 9.22 18.60
CA LYS A 44 1.01 7.79 18.80
C LYS A 44 1.37 7.19 17.45
N MET A 45 2.49 6.51 17.40
CA MET A 45 2.98 5.88 16.19
C MET A 45 2.50 4.43 16.09
N GLY A 46 2.31 3.95 14.87
CA GLY A 46 1.96 2.56 14.55
C GLY A 46 2.54 2.15 13.21
N ASP A 47 2.29 0.91 12.80
CA ASP A 47 2.86 0.33 11.58
C ASP A 47 2.23 0.92 10.30
N GLY A 48 3.03 0.95 9.23
CA GLY A 48 2.69 1.58 7.97
C GLY A 48 3.93 1.81 7.10
N ASP A 49 3.79 2.68 6.11
CA ASP A 49 4.85 2.97 5.16
C ASP A 49 5.55 4.31 5.38
N SER A 50 5.47 4.90 6.58
CA SER A 50 5.84 6.30 6.91
C SER A 50 4.83 7.37 6.49
N LEU A 51 3.81 7.06 5.67
CA LEU A 51 2.68 7.95 5.39
C LEU A 51 1.31 7.28 5.55
N VAL A 52 1.16 6.08 4.99
CA VAL A 52 -0.07 5.29 4.97
C VAL A 52 -0.04 4.23 6.06
N ASN A 53 -1.11 4.15 6.83
CA ASN A 53 -1.28 3.16 7.89
C ASN A 53 -1.50 1.74 7.33
N ILE A 54 -0.91 0.75 8.01
CA ILE A 54 -0.95 -0.65 7.58
C ILE A 54 -2.37 -1.22 7.41
N GLU A 55 -3.34 -0.78 8.21
CA GLU A 55 -4.73 -1.25 8.10
C GLU A 55 -5.38 -0.81 6.79
N SER A 56 -5.00 0.36 6.26
CA SER A 56 -5.45 0.81 4.94
C SER A 56 -4.85 -0.05 3.82
N LEU A 57 -3.61 -0.47 3.98
CA LEU A 57 -2.88 -1.28 3.02
C LEU A 57 -3.41 -2.74 2.97
N ARG A 58 -3.76 -3.30 4.14
CA ARG A 58 -4.30 -4.66 4.31
C ARG A 58 -5.69 -4.89 3.69
N VAL A 59 -6.42 -3.82 3.34
CA VAL A 59 -7.74 -3.96 2.67
C VAL A 59 -7.64 -4.78 1.38
N CYS A 60 -6.51 -4.69 0.68
CA CYS A 60 -6.30 -5.43 -0.56
C CYS A 60 -6.22 -6.95 -0.33
N GLN A 61 -5.62 -7.37 0.78
CA GLN A 61 -5.59 -8.78 1.19
C GLN A 61 -7.01 -9.27 1.47
N LYS A 62 -7.80 -8.49 2.22
CA LYS A 62 -9.22 -8.79 2.48
C LYS A 62 -10.01 -8.95 1.18
N TRP A 63 -9.82 -8.06 0.20
CA TRP A 63 -10.48 -8.18 -1.10
C TRP A 63 -10.05 -9.42 -1.89
N MET A 64 -8.79 -9.83 -1.77
CA MET A 64 -8.31 -11.08 -2.37
C MET A 64 -8.98 -12.28 -1.71
N ASP A 65 -9.03 -12.32 -0.39
CA ASP A 65 -9.65 -13.39 0.40
C ASP A 65 -11.16 -13.51 0.14
N GLU A 66 -11.84 -12.39 -0.11
CA GLU A 66 -13.25 -12.32 -0.52
C GLU A 66 -13.48 -12.68 -2.00
N GLY A 67 -12.44 -13.05 -2.75
CA GLY A 67 -12.54 -13.44 -4.16
C GLY A 67 -12.85 -12.29 -5.12
N LYS A 68 -12.60 -11.02 -4.71
CA LYS A 68 -12.83 -9.83 -5.55
C LYS A 68 -11.76 -9.68 -6.64
N LEU A 69 -11.65 -8.48 -7.21
CA LEU A 69 -10.75 -8.16 -8.34
C LEU A 69 -9.25 -8.24 -8.01
N VAL A 70 -8.87 -8.39 -6.74
CA VAL A 70 -7.47 -8.56 -6.35
C VAL A 70 -7.05 -10.01 -6.57
N LYS A 71 -6.00 -10.21 -7.38
CA LYS A 71 -5.49 -11.55 -7.71
C LYS A 71 -4.13 -11.86 -7.09
N LYS A 72 -3.45 -10.83 -6.58
CA LYS A 72 -2.17 -10.97 -5.90
C LYS A 72 -2.00 -9.80 -4.93
N VAL A 73 -1.37 -10.05 -3.80
CA VAL A 73 -0.84 -9.03 -2.91
C VAL A 73 0.66 -9.28 -2.80
N VAL A 74 1.44 -8.23 -2.92
CA VAL A 74 2.90 -8.27 -2.80
C VAL A 74 3.32 -7.35 -1.67
N GLU A 75 3.80 -7.96 -0.61
CA GLU A 75 4.37 -7.24 0.51
C GLU A 75 5.84 -6.92 0.23
N ILE A 76 6.22 -5.64 0.38
CA ILE A 76 7.59 -5.17 0.19
C ILE A 76 8.09 -4.60 1.53
N ASP A 77 8.84 -5.42 2.26
CA ASP A 77 9.48 -5.02 3.52
C ASP A 77 10.62 -4.03 3.30
N GLY A 78 10.73 -3.02 4.17
CA GLY A 78 11.82 -2.04 4.17
C GLY A 78 11.46 -0.60 3.78
N PRO A 79 10.97 -0.34 2.55
CA PRO A 79 10.96 1.01 1.98
C PRO A 79 9.91 1.94 2.61
N THR A 80 10.22 3.22 2.75
CA THR A 80 9.20 4.26 2.99
C THR A 80 8.26 4.41 1.80
N HIS A 81 7.16 5.16 1.97
CA HIS A 81 6.14 5.41 0.96
C HIS A 81 6.73 5.85 -0.37
N MET A 82 7.76 6.71 -0.32
CA MET A 82 8.44 7.19 -1.51
C MET A 82 9.50 6.22 -2.02
N ALA A 83 10.20 5.51 -1.13
CA ALA A 83 11.28 4.60 -1.51
C ALA A 83 10.77 3.33 -2.22
N ILE A 84 9.49 2.96 -2.06
CA ILE A 84 8.93 1.74 -2.67
C ILE A 84 9.08 1.74 -4.21
N LEU A 85 9.08 2.92 -4.83
CA LEU A 85 9.24 3.06 -6.28
C LEU A 85 10.64 2.71 -6.76
N HIS A 86 11.63 2.66 -5.87
CA HIS A 86 13.02 2.31 -6.18
C HIS A 86 13.36 0.85 -5.83
N GLU A 87 12.41 0.09 -5.29
CA GLU A 87 12.65 -1.29 -4.91
C GLU A 87 12.61 -2.23 -6.11
N ASP A 88 13.61 -3.11 -6.23
CA ASP A 88 13.66 -4.17 -7.24
C ASP A 88 12.39 -5.02 -7.25
N LYS A 89 11.82 -5.28 -6.07
CA LYS A 89 10.57 -6.05 -5.92
C LYS A 89 9.39 -5.34 -6.57
N PHE A 90 9.34 -4.01 -6.49
CA PHE A 90 8.32 -3.21 -7.15
C PHE A 90 8.48 -3.29 -8.67
N TYR A 91 9.69 -3.02 -9.19
CA TYR A 91 9.97 -3.10 -10.64
C TYR A 91 9.67 -4.48 -11.23
N LYS A 92 10.18 -5.55 -10.61
CA LYS A 92 9.95 -6.94 -11.06
C LYS A 92 8.47 -7.30 -11.13
N ALA A 93 7.67 -6.73 -10.24
CA ALA A 93 6.24 -6.97 -10.24
C ALA A 93 5.53 -6.16 -11.32
N VAL A 94 5.92 -4.90 -11.56
CA VAL A 94 5.44 -4.10 -12.70
C VAL A 94 5.77 -4.78 -14.03
N GLU A 95 7.00 -5.25 -14.23
CA GLU A 95 7.39 -5.99 -15.44
C GLU A 95 6.53 -7.23 -15.67
N THR A 96 6.21 -7.96 -14.59
CA THR A 96 5.33 -9.14 -14.65
C THR A 96 3.91 -8.76 -15.10
N ILE A 97 3.36 -7.64 -14.61
CA ILE A 97 2.02 -7.15 -15.00
C ILE A 97 2.02 -6.73 -16.47
N MET A 98 3.07 -6.04 -16.90
CA MET A 98 3.20 -5.50 -18.24
C MET A 98 3.56 -6.55 -19.29
N GLY A 99 3.83 -7.80 -18.88
CA GLY A 99 4.26 -8.87 -19.78
C GLY A 99 5.64 -8.63 -20.39
N LEU A 100 6.50 -7.87 -19.71
CA LEU A 100 7.84 -7.48 -20.18
C LEU A 100 8.92 -8.50 -19.79
N LYS A 101 8.55 -9.56 -19.07
CA LYS A 101 9.47 -10.65 -18.74
C LYS A 101 9.61 -11.60 -19.92
N HIS A 102 10.82 -11.68 -20.46
CA HIS A 102 11.31 -12.81 -21.25
C HIS A 102 11.92 -13.87 -20.34
#